data_AF-A0A9E3R6W7-F1
#
_entry.id   AF-A0A9E3R6W7-F1
#
_cell.length_a   1.000
_cell.length_b   1.000
_cell.length_c   1.000
_cell.angle_alpha   90.00
_cell.angle_beta   90.00
_cell.angle_gamma   90.00
#
_symmetry.space_group_name_H-M   'P 1'
#
loop_
_entity.id
_entity.type
_entity.pdbx_description
1 polymer ?
#
loop_
_entity_poly.entity_id
_entity_poly.type
_entity_poly.pdbx_seq_one_letter_code
_entity_poly.pdbx_strand_id
1 'polypeptide(L)' 'MPRSTASPDDAFRFVAGRLWLDFVNTDDARLGVRVDTIASFERFVDWLAAARVLDAERAAGLRRRAGQQPS' A
#
# COMPACT_ATOMS: atom_id res chain seq x y z
N MET A 1 -8.44 -26.77 -1.79
CA MET A 1 -7.77 -25.72 -2.57
C MET A 1 -6.32 -25.65 -2.13
N PRO A 2 -5.33 -25.93 -2.99
CA PRO A 2 -3.93 -25.74 -2.59
C PRO A 2 -3.67 -24.22 -2.48
N ARG A 3 -3.16 -23.77 -1.33
CA ARG A 3 -2.63 -22.41 -1.19
C ARG A 3 -1.38 -22.33 -2.07
N SER A 4 -1.42 -21.50 -3.11
CA SER A 4 -0.23 -21.20 -3.91
C SER A 4 0.83 -20.63 -2.98
N THR A 5 1.94 -21.35 -2.79
CA THR A 5 3.11 -20.84 -2.10
C THR A 5 3.78 -19.85 -3.04
N ALA A 6 3.58 -18.55 -2.82
CA ALA A 6 4.24 -17.52 -3.60
C ALA A 6 5.76 -17.76 -3.58
N SER A 7 6.38 -17.89 -4.75
CA SER A 7 7.83 -17.98 -4.86
C SER A 7 8.44 -16.64 -4.41
N PRO A 8 9.62 -16.64 -3.76
CA PRO A 8 10.29 -15.41 -3.33
C PRO A 8 10.63 -14.45 -4.48
N ASP A 9 10.62 -14.93 -5.73
CA ASP A 9 10.85 -14.15 -6.95
C ASP A 9 9.60 -13.48 -7.54
N ASP A 10 8.40 -13.69 -6.97
CA ASP A 10 7.21 -12.89 -7.32
C ASP A 10 7.35 -11.49 -6.68
N ALA A 11 8.26 -10.70 -7.25
CA ALA A 11 8.38 -9.30 -6.92
C ALA A 11 7.02 -8.63 -7.15
N PHE A 12 6.54 -7.89 -6.14
CA PHE A 12 5.30 -7.14 -6.25
C PHE A 12 5.33 -6.28 -7.51
N ARG A 13 4.38 -6.53 -8.42
CA ARG A 13 4.28 -5.85 -9.70
C ARG A 13 2.95 -5.14 -9.77
N PHE A 14 3.00 -3.84 -9.99
CA PHE A 14 1.80 -3.05 -10.23
C PHE A 14 1.01 -3.60 -11.41
N VAL A 15 -0.32 -3.50 -11.33
CA VAL A 15 -1.21 -3.82 -12.44
C VAL A 15 -0.81 -2.97 -13.65
N ALA A 16 -0.45 -3.64 -14.74
CA ALA A 16 0.10 -3.01 -15.95
C ALA A 16 1.31 -2.08 -15.72
N GLY A 17 2.04 -2.24 -14.61
CA GLY A 17 3.16 -1.38 -14.22
C GLY A 17 2.73 0.01 -13.74
N ARG A 18 1.45 0.21 -13.36
CA ARG A 18 0.88 1.52 -13.05
C ARG A 18 0.37 1.58 -11.61
N LEU A 19 1.09 2.31 -10.76
CA LEU A 19 0.74 2.53 -9.33
C LEU A 19 -0.72 2.94 -9.10
N TRP A 20 -1.27 3.81 -9.96
CA TRP A 20 -2.63 4.33 -9.77
C TRP A 20 -3.70 3.25 -9.92
N LEU A 21 -3.44 2.18 -10.68
CA LEU A 21 -4.36 1.06 -10.82
C LEU A 21 -4.43 0.25 -9.53
N ASP A 22 -3.29 0.00 -8.88
CA ASP A 22 -3.27 -0.67 -7.57
C ASP A 22 -3.88 0.22 -6.48
N PHE A 23 -3.63 1.53 -6.53
CA PHE A 23 -4.19 2.47 -5.57
C PHE A 23 -5.73 2.48 -5.56
N VAL A 24 -6.37 2.55 -6.73
CA VAL A 24 -7.85 2.54 -6.80
C VAL A 24 -8.46 1.18 -6.45
N ASN A 25 -7.69 0.10 -6.55
CA ASN A 25 -8.11 -1.26 -6.20
C ASN A 25 -7.86 -1.62 -4.74
N THR A 26 -7.58 -0.63 -3.89
CA THR A 26 -7.33 -0.85 -2.45
C THR A 26 -8.61 -1.00 -1.61
N ASP A 27 -9.77 -0.85 -2.25
CA ASP A 27 -11.08 -1.20 -1.71
C ASP A 27 -11.26 -2.72 -1.73
N ASP A 28 -11.08 -3.36 -0.58
CA ASP A 28 -11.18 -4.82 -0.46
C ASP A 28 -12.63 -5.19 -0.12
N ALA A 29 -13.34 -5.73 -1.11
CA ALA A 29 -14.68 -6.25 -0.94
C ALA A 29 -14.65 -7.66 -0.29
N ARG A 30 -14.29 -7.74 1.00
CA ARG A 30 -14.35 -9.01 1.74
C ARG A 30 -15.77 -9.30 2.21
N LEU A 31 -16.30 -10.48 1.85
CA LEU A 31 -17.58 -10.99 2.36
C LEU A 31 -18.77 -10.03 2.13
N GLY A 32 -18.76 -9.27 1.03
CA GLY A 32 -19.82 -8.32 0.70
C GLY A 32 -19.75 -6.98 1.43
N VAL A 33 -18.73 -6.77 2.26
CA VAL A 33 -18.43 -5.47 2.90
C VAL A 33 -17.22 -4.85 2.21
N ARG A 34 -17.37 -3.61 1.77
CA ARG A 34 -16.25 -2.79 1.26
C ARG A 34 -15.42 -2.30 2.44
N VAL A 35 -14.15 -2.66 2.46
CA VAL A 35 -13.18 -2.22 3.46
C VAL A 35 -12.07 -1.47 2.75
N ASP A 36 -11.96 -0.17 3.02
CA ASP A 36 -10.81 0.61 2.61
C ASP A 36 -9.57 0.10 3.34
N THR A 37 -8.65 -0.53 2.61
CA THR A 37 -7.44 -1.07 3.22
C THR A 37 -6.37 0.02 3.47
N ILE A 38 -6.50 1.21 2.87
CA ILE A 38 -5.71 2.42 3.12
C ILE A 38 -6.56 3.49 3.86
N ALA A 39 -7.27 3.09 4.91
CA ALA A 39 -8.11 3.99 5.70
C ALA A 39 -7.36 5.07 6.52
N SER A 40 -6.03 5.16 6.44
CA SER A 40 -5.25 6.17 7.18
C SER A 40 -3.96 6.55 6.45
N PHE A 41 -3.43 7.73 6.79
CA PHE A 41 -2.16 8.20 6.27
C PHE A 41 -1.02 7.21 6.56
N GLU A 42 -0.98 6.61 7.75
CA GLU A 42 0.05 5.61 8.08
C GLU A 42 -0.05 4.39 7.18
N ARG A 43 -1.26 3.87 6.95
CA ARG A 43 -1.46 2.74 6.02
C ARG A 43 -1.10 3.10 4.58
N PHE A 44 -1.31 4.34 4.17
CA PHE A 44 -0.87 4.82 2.86
C PHE A 44 0.66 4.82 2.72
N VAL A 45 1.38 5.33 3.73
CA VAL A 45 2.84 5.34 3.73
C VAL A 45 3.40 3.92 3.77
N ASP A 46 2.81 3.03 4.57
CA ASP A 46 3.18 1.62 4.63
C ASP A 46 2.99 0.92 3.28
N TRP A 47 1.86 1.17 2.63
CA TRP A 47 1.56 0.61 1.31
C TRP A 47 2.58 1.06 0.25
N LEU A 48 2.92 2.35 0.22
CA LEU A 48 3.93 2.87 -0.71
C LEU A 48 5.33 2.31 -0.46
N ALA A 49 5.71 2.09 0.81
CA ALA A 49 6.98 1.49 1.18
C ALA A 49 7.05 0.00 0.80
N ALA A 50 5.97 -0.75 1.05
CA ALA A 50 5.85 -2.15 0.66
C ALA A 50 5.93 -2.34 -0.87
N ALA A 51 5.30 -1.42 -1.62
CA ALA A 51 5.36 -1.37 -3.07
C ALA A 51 6.69 -0.80 -3.62
N ARG A 52 7.67 -0.52 -2.75
CA ARG A 52 8.99 0.05 -3.09
C ARG A 52 8.94 1.39 -3.83
N VAL A 53 7.84 2.11 -3.74
CA VAL A 53 7.70 3.48 -4.28
C VAL A 53 8.46 4.47 -3.41
N LEU A 54 8.43 4.24 -2.09
CA LEU A 54 9.19 5.01 -1.11
C LEU A 54 10.27 4.13 -0.48
N ASP A 55 11.46 4.70 -0.34
CA ASP A 55 12.47 4.17 0.56
C ASP A 55 12.18 4.54 2.03
N ALA A 56 12.95 3.95 2.94
CA ALA A 56 12.77 4.14 4.38
C ALA A 56 12.96 5.61 4.82
N GLU A 57 13.89 6.33 4.19
CA GLU A 57 14.18 7.72 4.53
C GLU A 57 13.01 8.62 4.15
N ARG A 58 12.49 8.48 2.93
CA ARG A 58 11.34 9.24 2.43
C ARG A 58 10.08 8.93 3.21
N ALA A 59 9.86 7.66 3.55
CA ALA A 59 8.74 7.25 4.39
C ALA A 59 8.81 7.90 5.79
N ALA A 60 9.97 7.90 6.43
CA ALA A 60 10.17 8.57 7.72
C ALA A 60 9.98 10.09 7.62
N GLY A 61 10.45 10.72 6.55
CA GLY A 61 10.26 12.14 6.30
C GLY A 61 8.80 12.54 6.15
N LEU A 62 8.00 11.71 5.46
CA LEU A 62 6.56 11.92 5.32
C LEU A 62 5.81 11.85 6.66
N ARG A 63 6.07 10.81 7.47
CA ARG A 63 5.46 10.67 8.81
C ARG A 63 5.78 11.85 9.71
N ARG A 64 7.04 12.29 9.72
CA ARG A 64 7.46 13.47 10.50
C ARG A 64 6.70 14.73 10.09
N ARG A 65 6.56 14.98 8.79
CA ARG A 65 5.82 16.15 8.29
C ARG A 65 4.34 16.08 8.62
N ALA A 66 3.72 14.90 8.53
CA ALA A 66 2.32 14.71 8.89
C ALA A 66 2.06 15.09 10.36
N GLY A 67 2.95 14.68 11.28
CA GLY A 67 2.85 15.07 12.70
C GLY A 67 3.12 16.55 12.99
N GLN A 68 3.62 17.32 12.01
CA GLN A 68 3.85 18.75 12.12
C GLN A 68 2.74 19.58 11.46
N GLN A 69 1.75 18.94 10.82
CA GLN A 69 0.66 19.67 10.18
C GLN A 69 -0.27 20.28 11.24
N PRO A 70 -0.70 21.54 11.06
CA PRO A 70 -1.73 22.13 11.91
C PRO A 70 -3.03 21.32 11.82
N SER A 71 -3.74 21.21 12.94
CA SER A 71 -5.08 20.59 13.03
C SER A 71 -6.18 21.57 12.65
#